data_AF-A0A2U1PYA4-F1
#
_entry.id   AF-A0A2U1PYA4-F1
#
_cell.length_a   1.000
_cell.length_b   1.000
_cell.length_c   1.000
_cell.angle_alpha   90.00
_cell.angle_beta   90.00
_cell.angle_gamma   90.00
#
_symmetry.space_group_name_H-M   'P 1'
#
loop_
_entity.id
_entity.type
_entity.pdbx_description
1 polymer ?
#
loop_
_entity_poly.entity_id
_entity_poly.type
_entity_poly.pdbx_seq_one_letter_code
_entity_poly.pdbx_strand_id
1 'polypeptide(L)'
;MRMLLERLDTGPPKFAKCMLPSNVLYSFWLILPKKFCVLHLPEHDTTITLVDESGVEFKTNYLSARHGLSGGWRGFSFSQKLQQGDILFFRLVGSCRLQVHIVRRYGLEAVEAAFSLLEMHPRVKRTKTLTSGKVKHEKVNKGKRMKRRPRKFFVIPPNNHPTPVDIEEDAQWTSCMSLYDQCANSNDMLNLVEGSI
;
A
#
# COMPACT_ATOMS: atom_id res chain seq x y z
N MET A 1 -11.70 -36.18 5.54
CA MET A 1 -11.91 -34.72 5.60
C MET A 1 -10.62 -33.87 5.67
N ARG A 2 -9.39 -34.41 5.54
CA ARG A 2 -8.17 -33.58 5.52
C ARG A 2 -7.71 -33.11 4.12
N MET A 3 -8.27 -33.68 3.04
CA MET A 3 -7.81 -33.41 1.66
C MET A 3 -8.53 -32.27 0.93
N LEU A 4 -9.63 -31.73 1.48
CA LEU A 4 -10.39 -30.63 0.86
C LEU A 4 -9.98 -29.26 1.37
N LEU A 5 -9.42 -29.17 2.59
CA LEU A 5 -8.97 -27.90 3.16
C LEU A 5 -7.63 -27.43 2.56
N GLU A 6 -6.74 -28.35 2.18
CA GLU A 6 -5.51 -27.99 1.44
C GLU A 6 -5.83 -27.32 0.10
N ARG A 7 -6.87 -27.78 -0.61
CA ARG A 7 -7.17 -27.30 -1.96
C ARG A 7 -7.63 -25.84 -2.03
N LEU A 8 -8.14 -25.29 -0.94
CA LEU A 8 -8.59 -23.90 -0.91
C LEU A 8 -7.44 -22.91 -0.67
N ASP A 9 -6.30 -23.40 -0.15
CA ASP A 9 -5.09 -22.59 0.12
C ASP A 9 -3.87 -22.99 -0.73
N THR A 10 -3.93 -24.07 -1.51
CA THR A 10 -2.87 -24.53 -2.45
C THR A 10 -2.58 -23.62 -3.65
N GLY A 11 -3.15 -22.40 -3.67
CA GLY A 11 -2.82 -21.43 -4.71
C GLY A 11 -1.35 -20.99 -4.64
N PRO A 12 -0.80 -20.43 -5.72
CA PRO A 12 0.53 -19.85 -5.69
C PRO A 12 0.67 -18.83 -4.53
N PRO A 13 1.81 -18.83 -3.81
CA PRO A 13 2.06 -17.89 -2.72
C PRO A 13 1.82 -16.45 -3.16
N LYS A 14 1.18 -15.66 -2.28
CA LYS A 14 0.78 -14.29 -2.59
C LYS A 14 0.87 -13.37 -1.38
N PHE A 15 1.04 -12.08 -1.61
CA PHE A 15 0.94 -11.05 -0.59
C PHE A 15 0.49 -9.72 -1.20
N ALA A 16 -0.04 -8.84 -0.37
CA ALA A 16 -0.41 -7.48 -0.77
C ALA A 16 0.54 -6.46 -0.15
N LYS A 17 0.76 -5.33 -0.84
CA LYS A 17 1.52 -4.19 -0.33
C LYS A 17 0.89 -2.88 -0.76
N CYS A 18 0.62 -2.00 0.21
CA CYS A 18 0.25 -0.61 -0.05
C CYS A 18 1.50 0.23 -0.35
N MET A 19 1.48 1.01 -1.42
CA MET A 19 2.60 1.83 -1.87
C MET A 19 2.73 3.10 -1.02
N LEU A 20 3.87 3.27 -0.37
CA LEU A 20 4.24 4.49 0.36
C LEU A 20 5.01 5.45 -0.56
N PRO A 21 5.11 6.74 -0.20
CA PRO A 21 5.92 7.71 -0.96
C PRO A 21 7.37 7.27 -1.16
N SER A 22 7.97 6.61 -0.16
CA SER A 22 9.32 6.05 -0.29
C SER A 22 9.41 5.01 -1.41
N ASN A 23 8.37 4.20 -1.61
CA ASN A 23 8.37 3.15 -2.63
C ASN A 23 8.28 3.73 -4.06
N VAL A 24 7.56 4.83 -4.27
CA VAL A 24 7.17 5.27 -5.63
C VAL A 24 7.54 6.71 -5.99
N LEU A 25 8.06 7.52 -5.04
CA LEU A 25 8.45 8.91 -5.29
C LEU A 25 9.90 9.22 -4.90
N TYR A 26 10.36 8.73 -3.75
CA TYR A 26 11.62 9.19 -3.17
C TYR A 26 12.78 8.20 -3.37
N SER A 27 12.75 7.05 -2.69
CA SER A 27 13.88 6.12 -2.66
C SER A 27 13.78 5.00 -3.68
N PHE A 28 12.57 4.71 -4.18
CA PHE A 28 12.31 3.60 -5.11
C PHE A 28 12.90 2.28 -4.62
N TRP A 29 12.66 1.99 -3.34
CA TRP A 29 12.94 0.69 -2.75
C TRP A 29 11.63 0.07 -2.27
N LEU A 30 11.39 -1.17 -2.67
CA LEU A 30 10.29 -1.98 -2.18
C LEU A 30 10.84 -3.15 -1.37
N ILE A 31 10.67 -3.15 -0.03
CA ILE A 31 10.91 -4.39 0.72
C ILE A 31 9.64 -5.25 0.83
N LEU A 32 9.87 -6.55 0.76
CA LEU A 32 8.87 -7.59 0.70
C LEU A 32 8.65 -8.15 2.11
N PRO A 33 7.52 -8.82 2.37
CA PRO A 33 7.29 -9.48 3.65
C PRO A 33 8.39 -10.53 3.91
N LYS A 34 9.12 -10.38 5.03
CA LYS A 34 10.25 -11.28 5.38
C LYS A 34 9.87 -12.76 5.32
N LYS A 35 8.70 -13.12 5.87
CA LYS A 35 8.20 -14.50 5.85
C LYS A 35 8.03 -15.05 4.43
N PHE A 36 7.51 -14.21 3.52
CA PHE A 36 7.33 -14.60 2.13
C PHE A 36 8.68 -14.87 1.46
N CYS A 37 9.66 -14.01 1.70
CA CYS A 37 11.00 -14.17 1.15
C CYS A 37 11.69 -15.45 1.62
N VAL A 38 11.70 -15.69 2.94
CA VAL A 38 12.36 -16.86 3.53
C VAL A 38 11.73 -18.17 3.03
N LEU A 39 10.41 -18.20 2.84
CA LEU A 39 9.72 -19.41 2.43
C LEU A 39 9.75 -19.66 0.92
N HIS A 40 9.88 -18.61 0.10
CA HIS A 40 9.57 -18.71 -1.33
C HIS A 40 10.58 -18.07 -2.29
N LEU A 41 11.55 -17.31 -1.79
CA LEU A 41 12.57 -16.65 -2.61
C LEU A 41 13.97 -17.17 -2.27
N PRO A 42 14.95 -17.03 -3.19
CA PRO A 42 16.31 -17.46 -2.92
C PRO A 42 16.96 -16.72 -1.76
N GLU A 43 17.87 -17.40 -1.06
CA GLU A 43 18.65 -16.83 0.05
C GLU A 43 19.89 -16.03 -0.43
N HIS A 44 20.02 -15.80 -1.73
CA HIS A 44 21.10 -15.01 -2.33
C HIS A 44 20.54 -13.92 -3.24
N ASP A 45 21.37 -12.90 -3.48
CA ASP A 45 21.01 -11.79 -4.36
C ASP A 45 20.79 -12.30 -5.78
N THR A 46 19.67 -11.92 -6.38
CA THR A 46 19.27 -12.43 -7.70
C THR A 46 18.38 -11.43 -8.42
N THR A 47 17.97 -11.76 -9.64
CA THR A 47 16.96 -10.99 -10.36
C THR A 47 15.59 -11.58 -10.11
N ILE A 48 14.65 -10.74 -9.65
CA ILE A 48 13.22 -11.05 -9.65
C ILE A 48 12.56 -10.34 -10.82
N THR A 49 11.77 -11.08 -11.59
CA THR A 49 10.98 -10.55 -12.70
C THR A 49 9.57 -10.25 -12.22
N LEU A 50 9.16 -8.99 -12.37
CA LEU A 50 7.79 -8.56 -12.16
C LEU A 50 7.04 -8.63 -13.47
N VAL A 51 5.86 -9.26 -13.48
CA VAL A 51 4.99 -9.37 -14.66
C VAL A 51 3.72 -8.58 -14.38
N ASP A 52 3.44 -7.57 -15.21
CA ASP A 52 2.22 -6.77 -15.05
C ASP A 52 0.97 -7.50 -15.59
N GLU A 53 -0.18 -6.82 -15.51
CA GLU A 53 -1.46 -7.35 -15.98
C GLU A 53 -1.52 -7.55 -17.50
N SER A 54 -0.70 -6.83 -18.26
CA SER A 54 -0.56 -6.98 -19.72
C SER A 54 0.42 -8.08 -20.11
N GLY A 55 1.07 -8.74 -19.14
CA GLY A 55 2.08 -9.76 -19.36
C GLY A 55 3.48 -9.20 -19.65
N VAL A 56 3.69 -7.89 -19.51
CA VAL A 56 5.00 -7.26 -19.72
C VAL A 56 5.92 -7.53 -18.54
N GLU A 57 7.15 -7.90 -18.83
CA GLU A 57 8.14 -8.27 -17.83
C GLU A 57 9.11 -7.13 -17.49
N PHE A 58 9.37 -6.97 -16.20
CA PHE A 58 10.27 -5.97 -15.65
C PHE A 58 11.27 -6.64 -14.71
N LYS A 59 12.56 -6.59 -15.05
CA LYS A 59 13.62 -7.15 -14.22
C LYS A 59 13.95 -6.22 -13.05
N THR A 60 14.05 -6.80 -11.87
CA THR A 60 14.41 -6.08 -10.64
C THR A 60 15.50 -6.82 -9.88
N ASN A 61 16.39 -6.08 -9.21
CA ASN A 61 17.43 -6.65 -8.37
C ASN A 61 16.84 -6.95 -6.99
N TYR A 62 16.83 -8.22 -6.60
CA TYR A 62 16.45 -8.66 -5.28
C TYR A 62 17.69 -8.79 -4.40
N LEU A 63 17.66 -8.08 -3.27
CA LEU A 63 18.68 -8.14 -2.23
C LEU A 63 18.16 -9.02 -1.11
N SER A 64 18.71 -10.23 -1.01
CA SER A 64 18.30 -11.28 -0.07
C SER A 64 18.40 -10.83 1.38
N ALA A 65 19.55 -10.27 1.77
CA ALA A 65 19.82 -9.79 3.13
C ALA A 65 18.86 -8.68 3.59
N ARG A 66 18.26 -7.95 2.65
CA ARG A 66 17.32 -6.86 2.93
C ARG A 66 15.87 -7.19 2.54
N HIS A 67 15.63 -8.40 2.03
CA HIS A 67 14.32 -8.87 1.57
C HIS A 67 13.63 -7.89 0.62
N GLY A 68 14.36 -7.23 -0.29
CA GLY A 68 13.79 -6.10 -1.07
C GLY A 68 14.26 -5.98 -2.50
N LEU A 69 13.41 -5.36 -3.31
CA LEU A 69 13.63 -5.03 -4.71
C LEU A 69 14.22 -3.61 -4.83
N SER A 70 15.39 -3.51 -5.44
CA SER A 70 16.14 -2.27 -5.62
C SER A 70 16.19 -1.86 -7.09
N GLY A 71 17.32 -2.08 -7.77
CA GLY A 71 17.49 -1.78 -9.20
C GLY A 71 16.32 -2.31 -10.04
N GLY A 72 15.87 -1.53 -11.02
CA GLY A 72 14.73 -1.88 -11.87
C GLY A 72 13.35 -1.57 -11.28
N TRP A 73 13.19 -1.50 -9.94
CA TRP A 73 11.89 -1.18 -9.31
C TRP A 73 11.36 0.19 -9.73
N ARG A 74 12.24 1.21 -9.80
CA ARG A 74 11.89 2.54 -10.31
C ARG A 74 11.31 2.50 -11.73
N GLY A 75 11.85 1.65 -12.59
CA GLY A 75 11.38 1.47 -13.96
C GLY A 75 9.96 0.88 -14.01
N PHE A 76 9.71 -0.17 -13.23
CA PHE A 76 8.37 -0.74 -13.06
C PHE A 76 7.38 0.30 -12.53
N SER A 77 7.75 1.00 -11.45
CA SER A 77 6.91 2.03 -10.82
C SER A 77 6.49 3.12 -11.79
N PHE A 78 7.39 3.58 -12.67
CA PHE A 78 7.06 4.58 -13.68
C PHE A 78 6.22 4.03 -14.81
N SER A 79 6.58 2.86 -15.34
CA SER A 79 5.82 2.22 -16.43
C SER A 79 4.37 1.98 -16.03
N GLN A 80 4.16 1.48 -14.81
CA GLN A 80 2.84 1.25 -14.23
C GLN A 80 2.24 2.51 -13.60
N LYS A 81 2.89 3.68 -13.67
CA LYS A 81 2.39 4.96 -13.12
C LYS A 81 1.90 4.83 -11.67
N LEU A 82 2.64 4.09 -10.85
CA LEU A 82 2.23 3.83 -9.47
C LEU A 82 2.17 5.12 -8.66
N GLN A 83 1.16 5.23 -7.80
CA GLN A 83 0.97 6.35 -6.90
C GLN A 83 0.98 5.91 -5.44
N GLN A 84 1.21 6.87 -4.55
CA GLN A 84 1.02 6.63 -3.12
C GLN A 84 -0.40 6.15 -2.84
N GLY A 85 -0.50 5.02 -2.15
CA GLY A 85 -1.75 4.41 -1.74
C GLY A 85 -2.32 3.40 -2.73
N ASP A 86 -1.71 3.20 -3.89
CA ASP A 86 -2.00 2.04 -4.72
C ASP A 86 -1.66 0.76 -3.95
N ILE A 87 -2.46 -0.30 -4.14
CA ILE A 87 -2.25 -1.60 -3.51
C ILE A 87 -1.82 -2.57 -4.59
N LEU A 88 -0.66 -3.20 -4.40
CA LEU A 88 -0.14 -4.23 -5.30
C LEU A 88 -0.35 -5.60 -4.67
N PHE A 89 -0.91 -6.51 -5.46
CA PHE A 89 -0.99 -7.92 -5.13
C PHE A 89 0.08 -8.66 -5.92
N PHE A 90 1.03 -9.24 -5.21
CA PHE A 90 2.11 -10.05 -5.77
C PHE A 90 1.73 -11.52 -5.65
N ARG A 91 1.91 -12.27 -6.73
CA ARG A 91 1.70 -13.72 -6.80
C ARG A 91 2.92 -14.39 -7.40
N LEU A 92 3.48 -15.38 -6.74
CA LEU A 92 4.62 -16.15 -7.25
C LEU A 92 4.15 -17.15 -8.30
N VAL A 93 4.50 -16.92 -9.57
CA VAL A 93 4.07 -17.73 -10.72
C VAL A 93 5.19 -18.59 -11.31
N GLY A 94 6.38 -18.52 -10.72
CA GLY A 94 7.54 -19.33 -11.09
C GLY A 94 8.76 -18.91 -10.27
N SER A 95 9.89 -19.55 -10.51
CA SER A 95 11.15 -19.22 -9.85
C SER A 95 11.52 -17.76 -10.08
N CYS A 96 11.57 -16.96 -9.01
CA CYS A 96 11.88 -15.53 -9.06
C CYS A 96 10.97 -14.72 -10.00
N ARG A 97 9.72 -15.14 -10.21
CA ARG A 97 8.74 -14.46 -11.07
C ARG A 97 7.47 -14.12 -10.30
N LEU A 98 7.22 -12.83 -10.12
CA LEU A 98 6.04 -12.32 -9.43
C LEU A 98 5.10 -11.65 -10.43
N GLN A 99 3.89 -12.19 -10.57
CA GLN A 99 2.80 -11.49 -11.23
C GLN A 99 2.27 -10.40 -10.29
N VAL A 100 2.02 -9.21 -10.84
CA VAL A 100 1.60 -8.03 -10.08
C VAL A 100 0.25 -7.54 -10.61
N HIS A 101 -0.74 -7.50 -9.72
CA HIS A 101 -2.03 -6.87 -9.97
C HIS A 101 -2.14 -5.59 -9.15
N ILE A 102 -2.66 -4.51 -9.73
CA ILE A 102 -2.63 -3.17 -9.15
C ILE A 102 -4.06 -2.65 -8.92
N VAL A 103 -4.45 -2.53 -7.66
CA VAL A 103 -5.67 -1.82 -7.27
C VAL A 103 -5.35 -0.36 -7.04
N ARG A 104 -5.89 0.50 -7.90
CA ARG A 104 -5.64 1.94 -7.86
C ARG A 104 -6.45 2.60 -6.76
N ARG A 105 -5.82 3.44 -5.94
CA ARG A 105 -6.51 4.17 -4.86
C ARG A 105 -7.72 4.97 -5.35
N TYR A 106 -7.59 5.58 -6.53
CA TYR A 106 -8.65 6.36 -7.18
C TYR A 106 -9.16 5.68 -8.45
N GLY A 107 -9.03 4.35 -8.53
CA GLY A 107 -9.56 3.56 -9.63
C GLY A 107 -11.09 3.46 -9.59
N LEU A 108 -11.68 3.19 -10.75
CA LEU A 108 -13.13 3.02 -10.88
C LEU A 108 -13.65 1.95 -9.90
N GLU A 109 -12.96 0.81 -9.78
CA GLU A 109 -13.33 -0.26 -8.84
C GLU A 109 -13.41 0.22 -7.39
N ALA A 110 -12.46 1.06 -6.96
CA ALA A 110 -12.46 1.62 -5.61
C ALA A 110 -13.63 2.61 -5.42
N VAL A 111 -13.97 3.38 -6.44
CA VAL A 111 -15.11 4.32 -6.42
C VAL A 111 -16.44 3.57 -6.40
N GLU A 112 -16.59 2.51 -7.21
CA GLU A 112 -17.79 1.66 -7.25
C GLU A 112 -18.00 0.90 -5.94
N ALA A 113 -16.92 0.35 -5.37
CA ALA A 113 -16.96 -0.28 -4.05
C ALA A 113 -17.36 0.73 -2.97
N ALA A 114 -16.77 1.93 -2.98
CA ALA A 114 -17.13 2.99 -2.05
C ALA A 114 -18.59 3.43 -2.22
N PHE A 115 -19.08 3.54 -3.46
CA PHE A 115 -20.48 3.86 -3.73
C PHE A 115 -21.41 2.78 -3.16
N SER A 116 -21.10 1.51 -3.39
CA SER A 116 -21.85 0.37 -2.83
C SER A 116 -21.91 0.42 -1.30
N LEU A 117 -20.80 0.74 -0.64
CA LEU A 117 -20.75 0.92 0.82
C LEU A 117 -21.57 2.12 1.30
N LEU A 118 -21.56 3.23 0.55
CA LEU A 118 -22.35 4.42 0.87
C LEU A 118 -23.86 4.17 0.68
N GLU A 119 -24.26 3.38 -0.33
CA GLU A 119 -25.64 3.01 -0.61
C GLU A 119 -26.23 2.03 0.41
N MET A 120 -25.40 1.24 1.10
CA MET A 120 -25.82 0.23 2.07
C MET A 120 -26.43 0.80 3.36
N HIS A 121 -26.48 2.11 3.55
CA HIS A 121 -27.24 2.70 4.65
C HIS A 121 -28.75 2.51 4.40
N PRO A 122 -29.49 1.82 5.28
CA PRO A 122 -30.94 1.84 5.23
C PRO A 122 -31.37 3.30 5.36
N ARG A 123 -31.86 3.87 4.26
CA ARG A 123 -32.64 5.10 4.32
C ARG A 123 -33.84 4.76 5.19
N VAL A 124 -33.81 5.14 6.46
CA VAL A 124 -35.03 5.29 7.26
C VAL A 124 -35.91 6.21 6.43
N LYS A 125 -36.95 5.64 5.84
CA LYS A 125 -38.01 6.37 5.15
C LYS A 125 -38.62 7.29 6.20
N ARG A 126 -38.12 8.52 6.32
CA ARG A 126 -38.92 9.59 6.91
C ARG A 126 -40.04 9.86 5.92
N THR A 127 -41.21 9.35 6.27
CA THR A 127 -42.49 9.63 5.64
C THR A 127 -42.62 11.14 5.47
N LYS A 128 -42.79 11.59 4.23
CA LYS A 128 -43.18 12.97 3.93
C LYS A 128 -44.64 13.13 4.38
N THR A 129 -44.87 13.72 5.54
CA THR A 129 -46.14 14.41 5.81
C THR A 129 -45.98 15.85 5.37
N LEU A 130 -46.60 16.18 4.24
CA LEU A 130 -46.91 17.54 3.85
C LEU A 130 -47.92 18.11 4.86
N THR A 131 -47.48 19.02 5.71
CA THR A 131 -48.38 20.03 6.29
C THR A 131 -47.68 21.37 6.27
N SER A 132 -48.21 22.24 5.41
CA SER A 132 -47.95 23.68 5.32
C SER A 132 -48.04 24.35 6.70
N GLY A 133 -47.04 25.17 7.04
CA GLY A 133 -47.02 25.98 8.25
C GLY A 133 -45.79 26.88 8.29
N LYS A 134 -46.01 28.18 8.51
CA LYS A 134 -45.15 29.30 8.11
C LYS A 134 -44.28 29.80 9.29
N VAL A 135 -42.98 29.96 9.01
CA VAL A 135 -41.98 30.92 9.57
C VAL A 135 -41.73 30.95 11.09
N LYS A 136 -40.45 30.81 11.48
CA LYS A 136 -39.74 31.78 12.34
C LYS A 136 -38.22 31.64 12.23
N HIS A 137 -37.58 32.80 12.07
CA HIS A 137 -36.14 33.00 12.04
C HIS A 137 -35.56 32.73 13.43
N GLU A 138 -34.67 31.75 13.57
CA GLU A 138 -33.94 31.47 14.82
C GLU A 138 -32.44 31.63 14.59
N LYS A 139 -31.80 32.34 15.52
CA LYS A 139 -30.43 32.84 15.41
C LYS A 139 -29.43 31.70 15.49
N VAL A 140 -28.61 31.55 14.45
CA VAL A 140 -27.46 30.63 14.42
C VAL A 140 -26.44 31.05 15.48
N ASN A 141 -26.29 30.22 16.50
CA ASN A 141 -25.20 30.32 17.47
C ASN A 141 -23.90 29.77 16.82
N LYS A 142 -22.91 30.64 16.64
CA LYS A 142 -21.58 30.26 16.12
C LYS A 142 -20.82 29.45 17.16
N GLY A 143 -20.79 28.13 17.00
CA GLY A 143 -19.92 27.24 17.77
C GLY A 143 -18.44 27.60 17.60
N LYS A 144 -17.67 27.49 18.69
CA LYS A 144 -16.26 27.91 18.77
C LYS A 144 -15.38 27.11 17.79
N ARG A 145 -14.65 27.85 16.96
CA ARG A 145 -13.63 27.37 16.02
C ARG A 145 -12.49 26.67 16.77
N MET A 146 -12.37 25.35 16.61
CA MET A 146 -11.22 24.59 17.12
C MET A 146 -9.96 25.02 16.33
N LYS A 147 -8.96 25.55 17.04
CA LYS A 147 -7.70 26.04 16.44
C LYS A 147 -6.95 24.88 15.81
N ARG A 148 -6.78 24.90 14.48
CA ARG A 148 -5.90 23.95 13.76
C ARG A 148 -4.45 24.26 14.11
N ARG A 149 -3.69 23.26 14.54
CA ARG A 149 -2.23 23.35 14.72
C ARG A 149 -1.55 23.58 13.35
N PRO A 150 -0.49 24.38 13.25
CA PRO A 150 0.17 24.65 11.99
C PRO A 150 0.89 23.39 11.49
N ARG A 151 0.76 23.08 10.18
CA ARG A 151 1.65 22.11 9.52
C ARG A 151 3.03 22.75 9.41
N LYS A 152 4.05 22.15 10.00
CA LYS A 152 5.44 22.54 9.76
C LYS A 152 5.76 22.19 8.31
N PHE A 153 6.06 23.21 7.50
CA PHE A 153 6.70 23.03 6.21
C PHE A 153 8.12 22.49 6.47
N PHE A 154 8.39 21.26 6.06
CA PHE A 154 9.78 20.83 5.88
C PHE A 154 10.23 21.38 4.53
N VAL A 155 11.09 22.39 4.59
CA VAL A 155 11.88 22.81 3.43
C VAL A 155 12.94 21.72 3.22
N ILE A 156 12.91 21.06 2.06
CA ILE A 156 13.97 20.12 1.65
C ILE A 156 15.14 20.98 1.16
N PRO A 157 16.34 20.91 1.77
CA PRO A 157 17.50 21.62 1.26
C PRO A 157 17.94 21.01 -0.09
N PRO A 158 18.48 21.84 -1.01
CA PRO A 158 18.93 21.35 -2.31
C PRO A 158 20.15 20.43 -2.16
N ASN A 159 20.15 19.39 -2.99
CA ASN A 159 21.20 18.38 -3.12
C ASN A 159 22.61 18.96 -3.07
N ASN A 160 23.38 18.61 -2.04
CA ASN A 160 24.83 18.59 -2.13
C ASN A 160 25.26 17.14 -2.14
N HIS A 161 25.85 16.71 -3.25
CA HIS A 161 26.59 15.47 -3.35
C HIS A 161 28.01 15.70 -2.84
N PRO A 162 28.53 14.86 -1.94
CA PRO A 162 29.98 14.67 -1.83
C PRO A 162 30.36 13.20 -2.10
N THR A 163 31.45 13.03 -2.84
CA THR A 163 32.20 11.79 -3.05
C THR A 163 33.05 11.44 -1.80
N PRO A 164 33.77 10.31 -1.77
CA PRO A 164 33.67 9.25 -0.76
C PRO A 164 34.62 9.42 0.45
N VAL A 165 34.44 8.56 1.48
CA VAL A 165 35.30 8.36 2.68
C VAL A 165 34.94 9.36 3.81
N ASP A 166 34.46 9.03 5.01
CA ASP A 166 34.55 7.85 5.89
C ASP A 166 33.20 7.45 6.54
N ILE A 167 33.16 6.22 7.02
CA ILE A 167 32.11 5.52 7.78
C ILE A 167 31.68 6.32 9.01
N GLU A 168 30.38 6.65 9.12
CA GLU A 168 29.53 6.55 10.34
C GLU A 168 28.14 7.19 10.08
N GLU A 169 27.21 6.46 9.44
CA GLU A 169 25.80 6.87 9.32
C GLU A 169 24.81 5.72 9.59
N ASP A 170 25.08 4.93 10.64
CA ASP A 170 24.25 3.78 11.01
C ASP A 170 22.94 4.18 11.73
N ALA A 171 22.86 5.37 12.32
CA ALA A 171 21.71 5.74 13.14
C ALA A 171 20.45 6.07 12.33
N GLN A 172 20.59 6.75 11.18
CA GLN A 172 19.44 7.10 10.34
C GLN A 172 18.89 5.89 9.59
N TRP A 173 19.78 5.01 9.12
CA TRP A 173 19.37 3.77 8.46
C TRP A 173 18.70 2.81 9.43
N THR A 174 19.19 2.70 10.67
CA THR A 174 18.56 1.88 11.72
C THR A 174 17.18 2.41 12.11
N SER A 175 17.01 3.73 12.20
CA SER A 175 15.71 4.34 12.47
C SER A 175 14.71 4.08 11.34
N CYS A 176 15.14 4.25 10.08
CA CYS A 176 14.33 3.97 8.91
C CYS A 176 13.99 2.48 8.79
N MET A 177 14.94 1.58 9.08
CA MET A 177 14.72 0.13 9.16
C MET A 177 13.77 -0.25 10.29
N SER A 178 13.83 0.41 11.46
CA SER A 178 12.92 0.12 12.58
C SER A 178 11.48 0.58 12.31
N LEU A 179 11.31 1.74 11.68
CA LEU A 179 10.00 2.22 11.20
C LEU A 179 9.48 1.35 10.06
N TYR A 180 10.39 0.84 9.23
CA TYR A 180 10.05 -0.12 8.19
C TYR A 180 9.61 -1.46 8.76
N ASP A 181 10.30 -2.02 9.76
CA ASP A 181 9.92 -3.25 10.46
C ASP A 181 8.62 -3.09 11.24
N GLN A 182 8.34 -1.91 11.79
CA GLN A 182 7.06 -1.57 12.42
C GLN A 182 5.93 -1.51 11.38
N CYS A 183 6.16 -0.95 10.19
CA CYS A 183 5.17 -0.92 9.11
C CYS A 183 5.02 -2.29 8.40
N ALA A 184 6.10 -3.07 8.30
CA ALA A 184 6.11 -4.39 7.66
C ALA A 184 5.46 -5.47 8.54
N ASN A 185 5.41 -5.25 9.86
CA ASN A 185 4.72 -6.11 10.82
C ASN A 185 3.30 -5.63 11.19
N SER A 186 2.83 -4.50 10.64
CA SER A 186 1.42 -4.11 10.78
C SER A 186 0.57 -5.02 9.87
N ASN A 187 0.21 -6.18 10.42
CA ASN A 187 -0.78 -7.11 9.87
C ASN A 187 -2.23 -6.57 9.96
N ASP A 188 -2.43 -5.29 10.30
CA ASP A 188 -3.76 -4.72 10.57
C ASP A 188 -4.59 -4.38 9.32
N MET A 189 -4.18 -4.85 8.14
CA MET A 189 -5.01 -4.81 6.92
C MET A 189 -5.36 -6.20 6.37
N LEU A 190 -5.03 -7.28 7.09
CA LEU A 190 -5.41 -8.65 6.72
C LEU A 190 -6.56 -9.23 7.57
N ASN A 191 -7.13 -8.48 8.52
CA ASN A 191 -8.27 -8.93 9.34
C ASN A 191 -9.65 -8.39 8.91
N LEU A 192 -9.80 -7.92 7.66
CA LEU A 192 -11.09 -7.41 7.16
C LEU A 192 -11.79 -8.31 6.13
N VAL A 193 -11.28 -9.52 5.86
CA VAL A 193 -11.92 -10.50 4.97
C VAL A 193 -11.93 -11.93 5.56
N GLU A 194 -12.05 -12.07 6.88
CA GLU A 194 -12.36 -13.37 7.54
C GLU A 194 -13.42 -13.22 8.64
N GLY A 195 -14.27 -12.19 8.55
CA GLY A 195 -15.26 -11.85 9.57
C GLY A 195 -16.73 -12.00 9.17
N SER A 196 -17.04 -12.71 8.08
CA SER A 196 -18.44 -13.01 7.70
C SER A 196 -18.49 -14.19 6.73
N ILE A 197 -18.69 -15.40 7.28
CA ILE A 197 -19.62 -16.47 6.85
C ILE A 197 -19.64 -17.49 7.98
#